data_AF-A0A5N6PMP8-F1
#
_entry.id   AF-A0A5N6PMP8-F1
#
_cell.length_a   1.000
_cell.length_b   1.000
_cell.length_c   1.000
_cell.angle_alpha   90.00
_cell.angle_beta   90.00
_cell.angle_gamma   90.00
#
_symmetry.space_group_name_H-M   'P 1'
#
loop_
_entity.id
_entity.type
_entity.pdbx_description
1 polymer ?
#
loop_
_entity_poly.entity_id
_entity_poly.type
_entity_poly.pdbx_seq_one_letter_code
_entity_poly.pdbx_strand_id
1 'polypeptide(L)' 'MHRSRRTESPEYVPFDKLDDALWAFRTAYKTPTGSTPFWMIYGKACHLPVEMEHRAYRALKMMNLDMATAKDLRFH' A
#
# COMPACT_ATOMS: atom_id res chain seq x y z
N MET A 1 17.04 -20.65 39.65
CA MET A 1 16.76 -19.31 39.09
C MET A 1 15.95 -19.49 37.81
N HIS A 2 14.79 -18.86 37.75
CA HIS A 2 13.73 -19.15 36.77
C HIS A 2 14.13 -18.87 35.32
N ARG A 3 14.03 -19.89 34.46
CA ARG A 3 14.05 -19.76 33.00
C ARG A 3 12.67 -19.24 32.57
N SER A 4 12.56 -17.93 32.42
CA SER A 4 11.37 -17.29 31.87
C SER A 4 11.27 -17.66 30.39
N ARG A 5 10.53 -18.73 30.08
CA ARG A 5 10.03 -18.98 28.74
C ARG A 5 9.05 -17.87 28.43
N ARG A 6 9.50 -16.87 27.69
CA ARG A 6 8.63 -15.95 26.96
C ARG A 6 7.77 -16.83 26.05
N THR A 7 6.52 -17.02 26.43
CA THR A 7 5.49 -17.59 25.57
C THR A 7 5.23 -16.57 24.48
N GLU A 8 5.92 -16.71 23.34
CA GLU A 8 5.57 -16.00 22.13
C GLU A 8 4.19 -16.54 21.69
N SER A 9 3.16 -15.74 21.94
CA SER A 9 1.81 -15.98 21.45
C SER A 9 1.84 -16.00 19.92
N PRO A 10 1.22 -16.97 19.22
CA PRO A 10 1.39 -17.12 17.77
C PRO A 10 0.67 -16.07 16.91
N GLU A 11 -0.06 -15.11 17.49
CA GLU A 11 -1.09 -14.36 16.74
C GLU A 11 -0.94 -12.84 16.74
N TYR A 12 0.25 -12.30 16.99
CA TYR A 12 0.51 -10.89 16.68
C TYR A 12 1.71 -10.75 15.77
N VAL A 13 1.45 -10.77 14.47
CA VAL A 13 2.43 -10.39 13.44
C VAL A 13 2.47 -8.86 13.44
N PRO A 14 3.55 -8.20 13.91
CA PRO A 14 3.68 -6.75 13.81
C PRO A 14 3.52 -6.34 12.34
N PHE A 15 2.90 -5.19 12.07
CA PHE A 15 2.66 -4.70 10.70
C PHE A 15 3.96 -4.70 9.87
N ASP A 16 5.08 -4.36 10.51
CA ASP A 16 6.43 -4.41 9.91
C ASP A 16 6.81 -5.81 9.39
N LYS A 17 6.49 -6.88 10.14
CA LYS A 17 6.76 -8.26 9.72
C LYS A 17 5.75 -8.76 8.68
N LEU A 18 4.54 -8.21 8.67
CA LEU A 18 3.53 -8.51 7.65
C LEU A 18 3.94 -7.94 6.30
N ASP A 19 4.40 -6.69 6.26
CA ASP A 19 4.92 -6.05 5.05
C ASP A 19 6.15 -6.80 4.51
N ASP A 20 7.08 -7.18 5.37
CA ASP A 20 8.24 -8.00 4.99
C ASP A 20 7.84 -9.37 4.44
N ALA A 21 6.88 -10.05 5.09
CA ALA A 21 6.37 -11.34 4.63
C ALA A 21 5.64 -11.21 3.28
N LEU A 22 4.87 -10.14 3.08
CA LEU A 22 4.22 -9.82 1.81
C LEU A 22 5.25 -9.50 0.72
N TRP A 23 6.31 -8.77 1.04
CA TRP A 23 7.40 -8.46 0.11
C TRP A 23 8.18 -9.72 -0.29
N ALA A 24 8.46 -10.60 0.67
CA ALA A 24 9.06 -11.90 0.41
C ALA A 24 8.15 -12.76 -0.49
N PHE A 25 6.86 -12.83 -0.22
CA PHE A 25 5.91 -13.55 -1.08
C PHE A 25 5.87 -13.00 -2.51
N ARG A 26 5.89 -11.67 -2.67
CA ARG A 26 5.88 -10.99 -3.96
C ARG A 26 7.12 -11.25 -4.82
N THR A 27 8.25 -11.62 -4.22
CA THR A 27 9.56 -11.73 -4.91
C THR A 27 10.15 -13.14 -4.91
N ALA A 28 9.87 -13.96 -3.91
CA ALA A 28 10.40 -15.31 -3.76
C ALA A 28 9.72 -16.32 -4.70
N TYR A 29 8.42 -16.17 -4.93
CA TYR A 29 7.69 -17.07 -5.82
C TYR A 29 7.86 -16.61 -7.28
N LYS A 30 8.50 -17.47 -8.08
CA LYS A 30 8.58 -17.33 -9.54
C LYS A 30 7.76 -18.43 -10.19
N THR A 31 6.94 -18.06 -11.17
CA THR A 31 6.25 -19.03 -12.02
C THR A 31 7.26 -19.83 -12.85
N PRO A 32 6.88 -20.97 -13.45
CA PRO A 32 7.74 -21.68 -14.41
C PRO A 32 8.21 -20.80 -15.58
N THR A 33 7.49 -19.73 -15.87
CA THR A 33 7.83 -18.69 -16.87
C THR A 33 8.73 -17.57 -16.34
N GLY A 34 9.16 -17.64 -15.07
CA GLY A 34 10.10 -16.68 -14.46
C GLY A 34 9.46 -15.40 -13.90
N SER A 35 8.14 -15.22 -14.05
CA SER A 35 7.43 -14.03 -13.57
C SER A 35 7.06 -14.16 -12.10
N THR A 36 7.07 -13.05 -11.36
CA THR A 36 6.55 -13.03 -9.99
C THR A 36 5.05 -12.71 -9.96
N PRO A 37 4.30 -13.13 -8.93
CA PRO A 37 2.89 -12.77 -8.77
C PRO A 37 2.65 -11.25 -8.82
N PHE A 38 3.56 -10.46 -8.26
CA PHE A 38 3.52 -9.00 -8.34
C PHE A 38 3.59 -8.50 -9.79
N TRP A 39 4.53 -9.02 -10.58
CA TRP A 39 4.63 -8.71 -12.01
C TRP A 39 3.42 -9.18 -12.81
N MET A 40 2.76 -10.26 -12.42
CA MET A 40 1.59 -10.77 -13.13
C MET A 40 0.34 -9.90 -12.89
N ILE A 41 0.16 -9.43 -11.66
CA ILE A 41 -0.97 -8.57 -11.27
C ILE A 41 -0.73 -7.15 -11.76
N TYR A 42 0.44 -6.58 -11.47
CA TYR A 42 0.73 -5.20 -11.82
C TYR A 42 1.31 -5.06 -13.22
N GLY A 43 2.19 -5.94 -13.69
CA GLY A 43 2.88 -5.75 -14.99
C GLY A 43 1.97 -5.69 -16.23
N LYS A 44 0.75 -6.23 -16.18
CA LYS A 44 -0.28 -5.99 -17.21
C LYS A 44 -1.34 -4.98 -16.79
N ALA A 45 -1.68 -4.93 -15.50
CA ALA A 45 -2.68 -4.00 -15.01
C ALA A 45 -2.13 -2.59 -14.72
N CYS A 46 -0.83 -2.30 -14.84
CA CYS A 46 -0.17 -1.04 -14.44
C CYS A 46 -0.95 0.23 -14.85
N HIS A 47 -1.65 0.19 -15.98
CA HIS A 47 -2.50 1.29 -16.43
C HIS A 47 -3.67 1.56 -15.47
N LEU A 48 -4.31 0.53 -14.92
CA LEU A 48 -5.50 0.66 -14.08
C LEU A 48 -5.21 1.28 -12.70
N PRO A 49 -4.19 0.85 -11.92
CA PRO A 49 -3.79 1.52 -10.69
C PRO A 49 -3.31 2.95 -10.94
N VAL A 50 -2.49 3.19 -11.98
CA VAL A 50 -1.99 4.53 -12.29
C VAL A 50 -3.11 5.48 -12.70
N GLU A 51 -4.08 5.00 -13.49
CA GLU A 51 -5.27 5.78 -13.80
C GLU A 51 -6.09 6.12 -12.56
N MET A 52 -6.24 5.17 -11.63
CA MET A 52 -6.98 5.39 -10.38
C MET A 52 -6.25 6.35 -9.44
N GLU A 53 -4.93 6.22 -9.29
CA GLU A 53 -4.09 7.15 -8.52
C GLU A 53 -4.13 8.57 -9.12
N HIS A 54 -4.05 8.69 -10.43
CA HIS A 54 -4.16 9.99 -11.11
C HIS A 54 -5.54 10.63 -10.96
N ARG A 55 -6.61 9.83 -11.03
CA ARG A 55 -7.98 10.31 -10.78
C ARG A 55 -8.16 10.73 -9.33
N ALA A 56 -7.65 9.96 -8.36
CA ALA A 56 -7.67 10.31 -6.95
C ALA A 56 -6.88 11.60 -6.68
N TYR A 57 -5.69 11.74 -7.27
CA TYR A 57 -4.88 12.95 -7.18
C TYR A 57 -5.57 14.17 -7.81
N ARG A 58 -6.24 14.00 -8.95
CA ARG A 58 -7.06 15.06 -9.56
C ARG A 58 -8.22 15.48 -8.66
N ALA A 59 -8.94 14.52 -8.07
CA ALA A 59 -10.03 14.81 -7.14
C ALA A 59 -9.52 15.56 -5.90
N LEU A 60 -8.41 15.10 -5.31
CA LEU A 60 -7.78 15.76 -4.17
C LEU A 60 -7.34 17.19 -4.51
N LYS A 61 -6.72 17.38 -5.69
CA LYS A 61 -6.31 18.71 -6.15
C LYS A 61 -7.51 19.62 -6.37
N MET A 62 -8.61 19.12 -6.93
CA MET A 62 -9.86 19.89 -7.07
C MET A 62 -10.45 20.27 -5.72
N MET A 63 -10.52 19.35 -4.76
CA MET A 63 -11.00 19.66 -3.41
C MET A 63 -10.13 20.69 -2.71
N ASN A 64 -8.81 20.61 -2.86
CA ASN A 64 -7.89 21.61 -2.28
C ASN A 64 -8.06 23.00 -2.91
N LEU A 65 -8.33 23.07 -4.21
CA LEU A 65 -8.61 24.32 -4.91
C LEU A 65 -9.94 24.93 -4.46
N ASP A 66 -11.00 24.12 -4.40
CA ASP A 66 -12.33 24.54 -3.93
C ASP A 66 -12.28 25.03 -2.47
N MET A 67 -11.54 24.33 -1.62
CA MET A 67 -11.29 24.74 -0.23
C MET A 67 -10.53 26.06 -0.13
N ALA A 68 -9.59 26.35 -1.05
CA ALA A 68 -8.89 27.63 -1.08
C ALA A 68 -9.83 28.76 -1.51
N THR A 69 -10.65 28.54 -2.54
CA THR A 69 -11.67 29.50 -2.98
C THR A 69 -12.71 29.76 -1.89
N ALA A 70 -13.16 28.72 -1.18
CA ALA A 70 -14.09 28.86 -0.07
C ALA A 70 -13.50 29.59 1.14
N LYS A 71 -12.17 29.52 1.35
CA LYS A 71 -11.48 30.31 2.37
C LYS A 71 -11.44 31.78 1.95
N ASP A 72 -11.05 32.09 0.72
CA ASP A 72 -10.99 33.48 0.24
C ASP A 72 -12.35 34.18 0.31
N LEU A 73 -13.44 33.47 -0.02
CA LEU A 73 -14.81 34.00 0.10
C LEU A 73 -15.29 34.21 1.55
N ARG A 74 -14.66 33.58 2.54
CA ARG A 74 -14.99 33.74 3.97
C ARG A 74 -14.21 34.86 4.65
N PHE A 75 -13.10 35.30 4.06
CA PHE A 75 -12.25 36.36 4.59
C PHE A 75 -12.42 37.70 3.85
N HIS A 76 -13.47 37.82 3.03
CA HIS A 76 -13.85 39.03 2.30
C HIS A 76 -15.26 39.50 2.68
#